data_AF-A0A524CLW2-F1
#
_entry.id   AF-A0A524CLW2-F1
#
_cell.length_a   1.000
_cell.length_b   1.000
_cell.length_c   1.000
_cell.angle_alpha   90.00
_cell.angle_beta   90.00
_cell.angle_gamma   90.00
#
_symmetry.space_group_name_H-M   'P 1'
#
loop_
_entity.id
_entity.type
_entity.pdbx_description
1 polymer ?
#
loop_
_entity_poly.entity_id
_entity_poly.type
_entity_poly.pdbx_seq_one_letter_code
_entity_poly.pdbx_strand_id
1 'polypeptide(L)'
;METKEKRFYTRHSLLEGWDQQVVKESIVFMAGCGALGCEIAKNLALVGIGKMILVDNDTIETSNLSRQMLFKPGDEGKPKAEVAAREIKKFNPFMEVETHFGLLQDVPLDVYKQCDIIIGGLDSVKARLDLNKIALRLSKPLIDSGTLGFEGHVQIVIPEGIKELRSTPCLKCLMPIPPADEKLIAACTPKGIPKKREHCVLKAEYEFGNEYNRRPDFDKDEDVKWLLNKSNEIADKFEFKSDFEFDDMENILGNKMPAIQTINAIISSVQSHEILKILFKLKGKDIGEILNPPYLNYNGRYGLFQTIDIGKDPNCLHCGEGKTETIEVMIDKNEQIISLFGLISSSIGKCNPDSCLISFEMTKKTIWNPFVERLKQPHKKLKEFGIQNGEMLIFTRSDSAPINILITYTD
;
A
#
# COMPACT_ATOMS: atom_id res chain seq x y z
N MET A 1 8.46 -32.62 6.13
CA MET A 1 9.31 -31.74 6.96
C MET A 1 10.55 -32.50 7.37
N GLU A 2 11.74 -31.99 7.08
CA GLU A 2 13.02 -32.63 7.44
C GLU A 2 13.27 -32.59 8.97
N THR A 3 14.10 -33.49 9.49
CA THR A 3 14.38 -33.59 10.94
C THR A 3 14.97 -32.30 11.54
N LYS A 4 15.81 -31.58 10.77
CA LYS A 4 16.41 -30.31 11.20
C LYS A 4 15.35 -29.20 11.33
N GLU A 5 14.43 -29.15 10.38
CA GLU A 5 13.30 -28.20 10.36
C GLU A 5 12.32 -28.49 11.51
N LYS A 6 11.97 -29.77 11.76
CA LYS A 6 11.13 -30.15 12.93
C LYS A 6 11.72 -29.72 14.26
N ARG A 7 13.05 -29.81 14.42
CA ARG A 7 13.76 -29.37 15.63
C ARG A 7 13.67 -27.85 15.82
N PHE A 8 13.63 -27.09 14.73
CA PHE A 8 13.53 -25.64 14.77
C PHE A 8 12.20 -25.17 15.40
N TYR A 9 11.12 -25.90 15.16
CA TYR A 9 9.76 -25.53 15.61
C TYR A 9 9.23 -26.35 16.80
N THR A 10 10.08 -27.12 17.49
CA THR A 10 9.63 -28.04 18.56
C THR A 10 8.89 -27.34 19.70
N ARG A 11 9.20 -26.07 19.98
CA ARG A 11 8.45 -25.31 21.00
C ARG A 11 7.05 -24.91 20.54
N HIS A 12 6.87 -24.63 19.25
CA HIS A 12 5.54 -24.28 18.73
C HIS A 12 4.59 -25.47 18.79
N SER A 13 5.09 -26.69 18.57
CA SER A 13 4.26 -27.91 18.69
C SER A 13 3.73 -28.21 20.10
N LEU A 14 4.15 -27.45 21.12
CA LEU A 14 3.60 -27.55 22.48
C LEU A 14 2.37 -26.66 22.69
N LEU A 15 2.08 -25.75 21.77
CA LEU A 15 0.93 -24.85 21.85
C LEU A 15 -0.34 -25.61 21.46
N GLU A 16 -1.41 -25.42 22.25
CA GLU A 16 -2.73 -25.97 21.93
C GLU A 16 -3.25 -25.41 20.59
N GLY A 17 -3.84 -26.27 19.76
CA GLY A 17 -4.36 -25.92 18.44
C GLY A 17 -3.28 -25.70 17.36
N TRP A 18 -1.99 -25.62 17.72
CA TRP A 18 -0.93 -25.34 16.76
C TRP A 18 -0.67 -26.50 15.79
N ASP A 19 -0.59 -26.18 14.51
CA ASP A 19 -0.09 -27.07 13.48
C ASP A 19 0.95 -26.35 12.61
N GLN A 20 2.19 -26.83 12.67
CA GLN A 20 3.28 -26.27 11.88
C GLN A 20 3.06 -26.48 10.38
N GLN A 21 2.30 -27.51 9.97
CA GLN A 21 2.05 -27.77 8.55
C GLN A 21 1.17 -26.67 7.93
N VAL A 22 0.17 -26.16 8.66
CA VAL A 22 -0.64 -25.00 8.22
C VAL A 22 0.25 -23.81 7.90
N VAL A 23 1.16 -23.46 8.82
CA VAL A 23 2.06 -22.31 8.66
C VAL A 23 3.04 -22.54 7.50
N LYS A 24 3.59 -23.76 7.41
CA LYS A 24 4.54 -24.16 6.35
C LYS A 24 3.91 -24.20 4.95
N GLU A 25 2.62 -24.51 4.82
CA GLU A 25 1.93 -24.52 3.53
C GLU A 25 1.38 -23.14 3.13
N SER A 26 1.44 -22.17 4.05
CA SER A 26 0.90 -20.84 3.82
C SER A 26 1.84 -19.98 2.98
N ILE A 27 1.24 -19.23 2.06
CA ILE A 27 1.89 -18.25 1.20
C ILE A 27 1.36 -16.86 1.57
N VAL A 28 2.25 -15.95 1.98
CA VAL A 28 1.88 -14.58 2.34
C VAL A 28 2.44 -13.58 1.35
N PHE A 29 1.62 -12.59 0.97
CA PHE A 29 2.07 -11.44 0.19
C PHE A 29 2.19 -10.22 1.10
N MET A 30 3.33 -9.53 1.09
CA MET A 30 3.55 -8.33 1.89
C MET A 30 3.97 -7.13 1.04
N ALA A 31 3.18 -6.07 1.12
CA ALA A 31 3.41 -4.78 0.51
C ALA A 31 4.05 -3.82 1.53
N GLY A 32 5.28 -3.39 1.25
CA GLY A 32 6.09 -2.53 2.12
C GLY A 32 7.06 -3.32 2.98
N CYS A 33 8.34 -3.04 2.81
CA CYS A 33 9.49 -3.56 3.55
C CYS A 33 10.13 -2.46 4.43
N GLY A 34 9.35 -1.45 4.84
CA GLY A 34 9.76 -0.42 5.79
C GLY A 34 9.82 -0.94 7.24
N ALA A 35 9.66 -0.04 8.22
CA ALA A 35 9.83 -0.39 9.65
C ALA A 35 8.84 -1.46 10.13
N LEU A 36 7.54 -1.30 9.80
CA LEU A 36 6.52 -2.30 10.07
C LEU A 36 6.78 -3.60 9.29
N GLY A 37 7.00 -3.49 7.98
CA GLY A 37 7.26 -4.62 7.10
C GLY A 37 8.41 -5.50 7.56
N CYS A 38 9.53 -4.90 7.96
CA CYS A 38 10.67 -5.62 8.52
C CYS A 38 10.28 -6.48 9.72
N GLU A 39 9.54 -5.91 10.69
CA GLU A 39 9.11 -6.62 11.90
C GLU A 39 8.11 -7.74 11.60
N ILE A 40 7.14 -7.49 10.72
CA ILE A 40 6.18 -8.51 10.28
C ILE A 40 6.92 -9.66 9.60
N ALA A 41 7.83 -9.35 8.68
CA ALA A 41 8.59 -10.36 7.95
C ALA A 41 9.46 -11.21 8.89
N LYS A 42 10.11 -10.58 9.88
CA LYS A 42 10.82 -11.29 10.96
C LYS A 42 9.88 -12.20 11.75
N ASN A 43 8.72 -11.70 12.20
CA ASN A 43 7.76 -12.49 12.97
C ASN A 43 7.29 -13.73 12.17
N LEU A 44 6.86 -13.52 10.92
CA LEU A 44 6.36 -14.57 10.03
C LEU A 44 7.45 -15.59 9.62
N ALA A 45 8.69 -15.14 9.44
CA ALA A 45 9.82 -16.02 9.21
C ALA A 45 10.06 -16.96 10.40
N LEU A 46 10.06 -16.41 11.62
CA LEU A 46 10.38 -17.15 12.85
C LEU A 46 9.28 -18.16 13.23
N VAL A 47 8.01 -17.88 12.93
CA VAL A 47 6.91 -18.83 13.13
C VAL A 47 6.86 -19.94 12.07
N GLY A 48 7.58 -19.75 10.95
CA GLY A 48 7.79 -20.79 9.95
C GLY A 48 6.84 -20.76 8.77
N ILE A 49 6.48 -19.56 8.29
CA ILE A 49 5.74 -19.40 7.02
C ILE A 49 6.51 -20.09 5.88
N GLY A 50 5.77 -20.75 4.99
CA GLY A 50 6.33 -21.49 3.87
C GLY A 50 6.95 -20.60 2.81
N LYS A 51 6.16 -19.65 2.31
CA LYS A 51 6.58 -18.69 1.27
C LYS A 51 6.14 -17.28 1.61
N MET A 52 7.05 -16.33 1.41
CA MET A 52 6.81 -14.91 1.55
C MET A 52 7.14 -14.17 0.25
N ILE A 53 6.18 -13.40 -0.25
CA ILE A 53 6.35 -12.53 -1.42
C ILE A 53 6.47 -11.10 -0.90
N LEU A 54 7.61 -10.47 -1.16
CA LEU A 54 7.94 -9.13 -0.68
C LEU A 54 7.90 -8.13 -1.83
N VAL A 55 7.17 -7.03 -1.64
CA VAL A 55 7.09 -5.95 -2.63
C VAL A 55 7.38 -4.62 -1.98
N ASP A 56 8.33 -3.88 -2.54
CA ASP A 56 8.69 -2.53 -2.10
C ASP A 56 9.29 -1.77 -3.30
N ASN A 57 8.99 -0.49 -3.43
CA ASN A 57 9.47 0.36 -4.53
C ASN A 57 10.65 1.25 -4.14
N ASP A 58 11.13 1.17 -2.89
CA ASP A 58 12.19 2.01 -2.37
C ASP A 58 13.52 1.26 -2.23
N THR A 59 14.58 2.06 -2.21
CA THR A 59 15.93 1.65 -1.80
C THR A 59 16.19 2.05 -0.35
N ILE A 60 17.18 1.42 0.27
CA ILE A 60 17.56 1.69 1.66
C ILE A 60 18.27 3.04 1.77
N GLU A 61 17.89 3.83 2.76
CA GLU A 61 18.56 5.07 3.16
C GLU A 61 19.15 4.96 4.58
N THR A 62 20.17 5.73 4.90
CA THR A 62 20.77 5.76 6.25
C THR A 62 19.74 6.09 7.33
N SER A 63 18.80 6.99 7.03
CA SER A 63 17.69 7.36 7.91
C SER A 63 16.81 6.17 8.33
N ASN A 64 16.82 5.09 7.55
CA ASN A 64 16.02 3.89 7.78
C ASN A 64 16.62 2.98 8.85
N LEU A 65 17.95 3.00 9.03
CA LEU A 65 18.69 2.05 9.86
C LEU A 65 18.33 2.09 11.35
N SER A 66 17.75 3.21 11.82
CA SER A 66 17.29 3.37 13.21
C SER A 66 16.07 2.50 13.56
N ARG A 67 15.29 2.06 12.56
CA ARG A 67 13.99 1.38 12.76
C ARG A 67 13.69 0.26 11.76
N GLN A 68 14.56 0.02 10.79
CA GLN A 68 14.38 -1.04 9.79
C GLN A 68 15.48 -2.07 10.04
N MET A 69 15.29 -2.89 11.07
CA MET A 69 16.34 -3.73 11.64
C MET A 69 16.87 -4.84 10.72
N LEU A 70 16.23 -5.09 9.58
CA LEU A 70 16.75 -5.94 8.51
C LEU A 70 17.83 -5.25 7.66
N PHE A 71 18.01 -3.94 7.80
CA PHE A 71 19.00 -3.18 7.03
C PHE A 71 20.19 -2.83 7.93
N LYS A 72 21.38 -2.76 7.34
CA LYS A 72 22.65 -2.51 8.04
C LYS A 72 23.42 -1.39 7.34
N PRO A 73 24.32 -0.68 8.05
CA PRO A 73 25.29 0.19 7.40
C PRO A 73 26.03 -0.58 6.30
N GLY A 74 26.07 -0.02 5.09
CA GLY A 74 26.59 -0.65 3.87
C GLY A 74 25.52 -1.29 2.96
N ASP A 75 24.24 -1.24 3.34
CA ASP A 75 23.12 -1.64 2.47
C ASP A 75 22.44 -0.46 1.75
N GLU A 76 22.88 0.78 1.99
CA GLU A 76 22.36 1.98 1.34
C GLU A 76 22.31 1.86 -0.19
N GLY A 77 21.24 2.36 -0.79
CA GLY A 77 21.00 2.31 -2.24
C GLY A 77 20.53 0.96 -2.78
N LYS A 78 20.55 -0.12 -1.99
CA LYS A 78 20.02 -1.43 -2.42
C LYS A 78 18.49 -1.48 -2.26
N PRO A 79 17.79 -2.27 -3.09
CA PRO A 79 16.34 -2.48 -2.94
C PRO A 79 15.97 -3.07 -1.59
N LYS A 80 14.99 -2.46 -0.90
CA LYS A 80 14.56 -2.90 0.44
C LYS A 80 14.08 -4.36 0.46
N ALA A 81 13.24 -4.75 -0.52
CA ALA A 81 12.68 -6.10 -0.60
C ALA A 81 13.75 -7.18 -0.74
N GLU A 82 14.78 -6.95 -1.56
CA GLU A 82 15.88 -7.89 -1.79
C GLU A 82 16.76 -8.08 -0.55
N VAL A 83 17.13 -6.97 0.11
CA VAL A 83 17.93 -7.03 1.34
C VAL A 83 17.12 -7.65 2.48
N ALA A 84 15.83 -7.34 2.59
CA ALA A 84 14.95 -7.98 3.57
C ALA A 84 14.91 -9.50 3.35
N ALA A 85 14.71 -9.97 2.12
CA ALA A 85 14.73 -11.40 1.79
C ALA A 85 16.05 -12.08 2.18
N ARG A 86 17.19 -11.43 1.91
CA ARG A 86 18.52 -11.91 2.29
C ARG A 86 18.65 -12.11 3.80
N GLU A 87 18.23 -11.14 4.61
CA GLU A 87 18.31 -11.24 6.07
C GLU A 87 17.30 -12.24 6.65
N ILE A 88 16.09 -12.28 6.09
CA ILE A 88 15.03 -13.19 6.53
C ILE A 88 15.45 -14.66 6.37
N LYS A 89 16.14 -15.00 5.28
CA LYS A 89 16.70 -16.36 5.08
C LYS A 89 17.74 -16.75 6.14
N LYS A 90 18.37 -15.79 6.82
CA LYS A 90 19.25 -16.09 7.96
C LYS A 90 18.46 -16.47 9.21
N PHE A 91 17.27 -15.88 9.41
CA PHE A 91 16.37 -16.27 10.50
C PHE A 91 15.72 -17.62 10.24
N ASN A 92 15.27 -17.87 9.01
CA ASN A 92 14.63 -19.12 8.63
C ASN A 92 15.16 -19.60 7.26
N PRO A 93 16.11 -20.55 7.24
CA PRO A 93 16.67 -21.07 5.99
C PRO A 93 15.71 -22.00 5.22
N PHE A 94 14.56 -22.37 5.79
CA PHE A 94 13.58 -23.26 5.18
C PHE A 94 12.48 -22.52 4.39
N MET A 95 12.38 -21.21 4.56
CA MET A 95 11.35 -20.39 3.92
C MET A 95 11.75 -19.99 2.49
N GLU A 96 10.79 -20.08 1.56
CA GLU A 96 10.91 -19.49 0.23
C GLU A 96 10.61 -17.99 0.32
N VAL A 97 11.44 -17.18 -0.34
CA VAL A 97 11.22 -15.73 -0.42
C VAL A 97 11.34 -15.29 -1.87
N GLU A 98 10.30 -14.62 -2.35
CA GLU A 98 10.19 -14.00 -3.66
C GLU A 98 10.14 -12.48 -3.49
N THR A 99 10.78 -11.72 -4.36
CA THR A 99 10.90 -10.26 -4.21
C THR A 99 10.54 -9.55 -5.52
N HIS A 100 9.77 -8.46 -5.41
CA HIS A 100 9.49 -7.54 -6.51
C HIS A 100 9.91 -6.13 -6.10
N PHE A 101 10.87 -5.56 -6.84
CA PHE A 101 11.27 -4.16 -6.67
C PHE A 101 10.46 -3.29 -7.64
N GLY A 102 9.48 -2.57 -7.13
CA GLY A 102 8.56 -1.79 -7.95
C GLY A 102 7.24 -1.50 -7.26
N LEU A 103 6.33 -0.85 -7.98
CA LEU A 103 5.04 -0.47 -7.46
C LEU A 103 4.09 -1.67 -7.45
N LEU A 104 3.11 -1.67 -6.55
CA LEU A 104 2.13 -2.76 -6.41
C LEU A 104 1.39 -3.06 -7.72
N GLN A 105 1.07 -2.03 -8.49
CA GLN A 105 0.42 -2.17 -9.80
C GLN A 105 1.24 -2.91 -10.86
N ASP A 106 2.56 -2.99 -10.69
CA ASP A 106 3.46 -3.59 -11.69
C ASP A 106 3.64 -5.09 -11.42
N VAL A 107 3.22 -5.56 -10.25
CA VAL A 107 3.27 -6.96 -9.87
C VAL A 107 2.15 -7.72 -10.57
N PRO A 108 2.44 -8.81 -11.29
CA PRO A 108 1.43 -9.58 -12.00
C PRO A 108 0.34 -10.10 -11.07
N LEU A 109 -0.93 -10.03 -11.49
CA LEU A 109 -2.05 -10.47 -10.65
C LEU A 109 -1.98 -11.94 -10.23
N ASP A 110 -1.34 -12.80 -11.04
CA ASP A 110 -1.13 -14.21 -10.69
C ASP A 110 -0.24 -14.39 -9.45
N VAL A 111 0.67 -13.45 -9.17
CA VAL A 111 1.49 -13.41 -7.95
C VAL A 111 0.62 -13.13 -6.73
N TYR A 112 -0.43 -12.32 -6.85
CA TYR A 112 -1.40 -12.11 -5.77
C TYR A 112 -2.35 -13.30 -5.61
N LYS A 113 -2.73 -13.98 -6.71
CA LYS A 113 -3.64 -15.14 -6.65
C LYS A 113 -3.05 -16.31 -5.85
N GLN A 114 -1.74 -16.53 -5.95
CA GLN A 114 -1.06 -17.62 -5.24
C GLN A 114 -1.03 -17.46 -3.71
N CYS A 115 -1.15 -16.25 -3.16
CA CYS A 115 -1.08 -16.05 -1.71
C CYS A 115 -2.40 -16.42 -1.01
N ASP A 116 -2.32 -16.89 0.22
CA ASP A 116 -3.48 -17.12 1.09
C ASP A 116 -3.97 -15.80 1.71
N ILE A 117 -3.06 -14.85 1.96
CA ILE A 117 -3.34 -13.57 2.62
C ILE A 117 -2.41 -12.45 2.12
N ILE A 118 -2.97 -11.23 2.06
CA ILE A 118 -2.28 -10.00 1.69
C ILE A 118 -2.02 -9.16 2.95
N ILE A 119 -0.83 -8.56 3.05
CA ILE A 119 -0.38 -7.81 4.22
C ILE A 119 0.05 -6.41 3.77
N GLY A 120 -0.51 -5.38 4.41
CA GLY A 120 -0.13 -3.99 4.22
C GLY A 120 0.81 -3.50 5.33
N GLY A 121 1.99 -3.02 4.94
CA GLY A 121 2.94 -2.27 5.77
C GLY A 121 3.31 -0.95 5.07
N LEU A 122 2.30 -0.28 4.53
CA LEU A 122 2.43 0.86 3.62
C LEU A 122 2.39 2.19 4.36
N ASP A 123 2.95 3.23 3.75
CA ASP A 123 3.03 4.58 4.31
C ASP A 123 2.14 5.60 3.57
N SER A 124 1.58 5.22 2.41
CA SER A 124 0.71 6.08 1.61
C SER A 124 -0.73 5.59 1.54
N VAL A 125 -1.67 6.53 1.64
CA VAL A 125 -3.11 6.28 1.49
C VAL A 125 -3.42 5.65 0.13
N LYS A 126 -2.81 6.16 -0.94
CA LYS A 126 -3.04 5.65 -2.30
C LYS A 126 -2.66 4.17 -2.39
N ALA A 127 -1.47 3.79 -1.94
CA ALA A 127 -1.02 2.39 -1.99
C ALA A 127 -1.91 1.47 -1.16
N ARG A 128 -2.38 1.92 0.01
CA ARG A 128 -3.34 1.15 0.84
C ARG A 128 -4.65 0.90 0.10
N LEU A 129 -5.20 1.92 -0.56
CA LEU A 129 -6.44 1.79 -1.33
C LEU A 129 -6.26 0.91 -2.57
N ASP A 130 -5.11 1.00 -3.24
CA ASP A 130 -4.72 0.15 -4.36
C ASP A 130 -4.62 -1.32 -3.91
N LEU A 131 -3.93 -1.61 -2.81
CA LEU A 131 -3.84 -2.95 -2.22
C LEU A 131 -5.20 -3.49 -1.80
N ASN A 132 -6.05 -2.65 -1.21
CA ASN A 132 -7.42 -2.98 -0.83
C ASN A 132 -8.27 -3.40 -2.04
N LYS A 133 -8.14 -2.72 -3.18
CA LYS A 133 -8.84 -3.11 -4.41
C LYS A 133 -8.40 -4.49 -4.89
N ILE A 134 -7.10 -4.74 -4.90
CA ILE A 134 -6.54 -6.04 -5.30
C ILE A 134 -7.07 -7.15 -4.38
N ALA A 135 -7.06 -6.93 -3.06
CA ALA A 135 -7.54 -7.90 -2.08
C ALA A 135 -9.03 -8.22 -2.25
N LEU A 136 -9.88 -7.21 -2.41
CA LEU A 136 -11.31 -7.38 -2.66
C LEU A 136 -11.57 -8.12 -3.98
N ARG A 137 -10.86 -7.74 -5.04
CA ARG A 137 -10.98 -8.32 -6.38
C ARG A 137 -10.65 -9.81 -6.40
N LEU A 138 -9.62 -10.22 -5.66
CA LEU A 138 -9.15 -11.60 -5.61
C LEU A 138 -9.78 -12.40 -4.46
N SER A 139 -10.73 -11.80 -3.73
CA SER A 139 -11.32 -12.37 -2.51
C SER A 139 -10.26 -12.90 -1.53
N LYS A 140 -9.20 -12.12 -1.31
CA LYS A 140 -8.13 -12.44 -0.36
C LYS A 140 -8.28 -11.62 0.91
N PRO A 141 -8.12 -12.21 2.11
CA PRO A 141 -7.99 -11.44 3.33
C PRO A 141 -6.84 -10.44 3.21
N LEU A 142 -7.07 -9.23 3.72
CA LEU A 142 -6.06 -8.19 3.84
C LEU A 142 -5.96 -7.78 5.30
N ILE A 143 -4.75 -7.71 5.83
CA ILE A 143 -4.50 -7.03 7.10
C ILE A 143 -3.58 -5.85 6.84
N ASP A 144 -4.08 -4.65 7.08
CA ASP A 144 -3.34 -3.39 6.95
C ASP A 144 -2.96 -2.85 8.32
N SER A 145 -1.82 -2.17 8.39
CA SER A 145 -1.40 -1.46 9.58
C SER A 145 -0.70 -0.15 9.24
N GLY A 146 -0.68 0.75 10.21
CA GLY A 146 0.04 2.01 10.09
C GLY A 146 0.47 2.53 11.46
N THR A 147 1.56 3.28 11.48
CA THR A 147 2.12 3.90 12.68
C THR A 147 2.40 5.37 12.45
N LEU A 148 2.20 6.19 13.48
CA LEU A 148 2.52 7.61 13.49
C LEU A 148 2.91 8.02 14.91
N GLY A 149 4.17 8.39 15.12
CA GLY A 149 4.70 8.75 16.43
C GLY A 149 4.54 7.62 17.45
N PHE A 150 3.73 7.86 18.49
CA PHE A 150 3.43 6.90 19.56
C PHE A 150 2.15 6.10 19.32
N GLU A 151 1.52 6.26 18.16
CA GLU A 151 0.24 5.61 17.84
C GLU A 151 0.40 4.65 16.68
N GLY A 152 -0.47 3.65 16.63
CA GLY A 152 -0.58 2.79 15.47
C GLY A 152 -1.85 1.96 15.49
N HIS A 153 -2.17 1.36 14.36
CA HIS A 153 -3.40 0.59 14.20
C HIS A 153 -3.18 -0.68 13.39
N VAL A 154 -4.11 -1.62 13.56
CA VAL A 154 -4.28 -2.81 12.73
C VAL A 154 -5.73 -2.85 12.27
N GLN A 155 -5.95 -3.02 10.98
CA GLN A 155 -7.28 -3.20 10.38
C GLN A 155 -7.34 -4.51 9.61
N ILE A 156 -8.37 -5.31 9.88
CA ILE A 156 -8.64 -6.57 9.20
C ILE A 156 -9.75 -6.36 8.17
N VAL A 157 -9.43 -6.65 6.91
CA VAL A 157 -10.35 -6.62 5.78
C VAL A 157 -10.56 -8.04 5.27
N ILE A 158 -11.75 -8.58 5.50
CA ILE A 158 -12.20 -9.87 4.98
C ILE A 158 -13.25 -9.58 3.89
N PRO A 159 -12.92 -9.78 2.60
CA PRO A 159 -13.88 -9.70 1.52
C PRO A 159 -15.06 -10.67 1.71
N GLU A 160 -16.18 -10.38 1.07
CA GLU A 160 -17.28 -11.35 0.97
C GLU A 160 -16.87 -12.58 0.14
N GLY A 161 -17.48 -13.72 0.43
CA GLY A 161 -17.28 -14.96 -0.34
C GLY A 161 -16.24 -15.93 0.23
N ILE A 162 -15.49 -15.55 1.27
CA ILE A 162 -14.60 -16.46 2.00
C ILE A 162 -15.43 -17.20 3.06
N LYS A 163 -15.68 -18.49 2.87
CA LYS A 163 -16.68 -19.24 3.68
C LYS A 163 -16.26 -19.38 5.14
N GLU A 164 -14.96 -19.50 5.38
CA GLU A 164 -14.37 -19.76 6.69
C GLU A 164 -14.32 -18.50 7.57
N LEU A 165 -14.48 -17.31 6.97
CA LEU A 165 -14.25 -16.02 7.62
C LEU A 165 -15.47 -15.11 7.51
N ARG A 166 -15.77 -14.38 8.58
CA ARG A 166 -16.82 -13.35 8.57
C ARG A 166 -16.33 -12.12 7.81
N SER A 167 -17.13 -11.64 6.85
CA SER A 167 -16.80 -10.43 6.09
C SER A 167 -16.71 -9.18 6.99
N THR A 168 -15.77 -8.30 6.70
CA THR A 168 -15.55 -7.04 7.43
C THR A 168 -15.56 -5.85 6.45
N PRO A 169 -15.70 -4.60 6.96
CA PRO A 169 -15.58 -3.40 6.12
C PRO A 169 -14.19 -3.30 5.49
N CYS A 170 -14.13 -2.81 4.25
CA CYS A 170 -12.85 -2.56 3.58
C CYS A 170 -12.21 -1.24 4.06
N LEU A 171 -10.96 -0.98 3.68
CA LEU A 171 -10.25 0.26 4.07
C LEU A 171 -11.04 1.51 3.64
N LYS A 172 -11.66 1.47 2.45
CA LYS A 172 -12.43 2.60 1.91
C LYS A 172 -13.70 2.92 2.70
N CYS A 173 -14.24 1.98 3.49
CA CYS A 173 -15.38 2.26 4.38
C CYS A 173 -15.00 3.16 5.56
N LEU A 174 -13.75 3.06 6.04
CA LEU A 174 -13.25 3.90 7.13
C LEU A 174 -12.71 5.23 6.60
N MET A 175 -12.06 5.20 5.44
CA MET A 175 -11.34 6.37 4.94
C MET A 175 -12.31 7.50 4.60
N PRO A 176 -12.31 8.62 5.34
CA PRO A 176 -12.98 9.81 4.87
C PRO A 176 -12.40 10.19 3.50
N ILE A 177 -13.21 10.87 2.69
CA ILE A 177 -12.79 11.73 1.58
C ILE A 177 -11.42 12.31 1.96
N PRO A 178 -10.37 12.09 1.15
CA PRO A 178 -8.97 12.16 1.58
C PRO A 178 -8.78 13.35 2.52
N PRO A 179 -8.13 13.21 3.69
CA PRO A 179 -7.64 14.39 4.39
C PRO A 179 -6.91 15.17 3.31
N ALA A 180 -7.43 16.36 2.99
CA ALA A 180 -7.00 17.15 1.86
C ALA A 180 -5.49 17.03 1.82
N ASP A 181 -4.93 16.47 0.74
CA ASP A 181 -3.49 16.27 0.61
C ASP A 181 -2.84 17.47 1.32
N GLU A 182 -1.94 17.29 2.28
CA GLU A 182 -1.27 18.47 2.83
C GLU A 182 -0.56 19.25 1.70
N LYS A 183 -0.34 18.60 0.54
CA LYS A 183 -0.01 19.24 -0.74
C LYS A 183 -1.10 20.17 -1.34
N LEU A 184 -2.39 19.89 -1.16
CA LEU A 184 -3.49 20.82 -1.47
C LEU A 184 -3.48 22.03 -0.53
N ILE A 185 -3.06 21.88 0.73
CA ILE A 185 -2.75 23.03 1.61
C ILE A 185 -1.53 23.77 1.05
N ALA A 186 -0.55 23.08 0.46
CA ALA A 186 0.65 23.65 -0.13
C ALA A 186 0.46 24.39 -1.49
N ALA A 187 -0.70 24.34 -2.15
CA ALA A 187 -0.90 25.11 -3.38
C ALA A 187 -1.21 26.60 -3.11
N CYS A 188 -1.91 26.89 -2.00
CA CYS A 188 -2.33 28.26 -1.65
C CYS A 188 -1.59 28.84 -0.43
N THR A 189 -0.99 28.01 0.41
CA THR A 189 -0.31 28.44 1.66
C THR A 189 1.06 29.10 1.45
N PRO A 190 1.92 28.68 0.49
CA PRO A 190 3.22 29.34 0.30
C PRO A 190 3.10 30.81 -0.13
N LYS A 191 2.03 31.15 -0.86
CA LYS A 191 1.66 32.54 -1.16
C LYS A 191 0.78 33.19 -0.09
N GLY A 192 0.11 32.39 0.72
CA GLY A 192 -0.85 32.83 1.74
C GLY A 192 -0.22 33.22 3.08
N ILE A 193 -1.09 33.48 4.05
CA ILE A 193 -0.73 33.72 5.45
C ILE A 193 -0.47 32.36 6.11
N PRO A 194 0.70 32.12 6.73
CA PRO A 194 0.99 30.91 7.51
C PRO A 194 -0.06 30.71 8.62
N LYS A 195 -0.53 29.47 8.79
CA LYS A 195 -1.56 29.11 9.80
C LYS A 195 -1.02 28.19 10.89
N LYS A 196 0.11 27.52 10.62
CA LYS A 196 0.84 26.69 11.57
C LYS A 196 2.32 27.04 11.47
N ARG A 197 3.11 26.68 12.48
CA ARG A 197 4.57 26.91 12.51
C ARG A 197 5.23 26.33 11.25
N GLU A 198 4.88 25.10 10.87
CA GLU A 198 5.47 24.39 9.72
C GLU A 198 5.23 25.10 8.39
N HIS A 199 4.17 25.90 8.28
CA HIS A 199 3.89 26.68 7.08
C HIS A 199 4.95 27.77 6.84
N CYS A 200 5.69 28.19 7.88
CA CYS A 200 6.79 29.14 7.75
C CYS A 200 7.94 28.54 6.92
N VAL A 201 8.22 27.26 7.11
CA VAL A 201 9.27 26.54 6.36
C VAL A 201 8.87 26.33 4.90
N LEU A 202 7.62 25.92 4.66
CA LEU A 202 7.08 25.80 3.29
C LEU A 202 7.10 27.15 2.54
N LYS A 203 6.87 28.24 3.26
CA LYS A 203 6.94 29.59 2.71
C LYS A 203 8.38 30.01 2.43
N ALA A 204 9.32 29.70 3.32
CA ALA A 204 10.74 29.90 3.08
C ALA A 204 11.21 29.14 1.82
N GLU A 205 10.87 27.86 1.66
CA GLU A 205 11.19 27.09 0.45
C GLU A 205 10.66 27.75 -0.82
N TYR A 206 9.43 28.28 -0.76
CA TYR A 206 8.83 29.00 -1.88
C TYR A 206 9.56 30.30 -2.22
N GLU A 207 9.93 31.09 -1.21
CA GLU A 207 10.71 32.32 -1.40
C GLU A 207 12.12 32.01 -1.95
N PHE A 208 12.76 30.94 -1.46
CA PHE A 208 14.04 30.45 -1.99
C PHE A 208 13.92 30.13 -3.48
N GLY A 209 12.85 29.41 -3.86
CA GLY A 209 12.57 29.06 -5.25
C GLY A 209 12.42 30.29 -6.15
N ASN A 210 11.82 31.36 -5.66
CA ASN A 210 11.68 32.61 -6.41
C ASN A 210 13.00 33.38 -6.55
N GLU A 211 13.84 33.35 -5.51
CA GLU A 211 15.12 34.08 -5.49
C GLU A 211 16.21 33.37 -6.30
N TYR A 212 16.32 32.05 -6.16
CA TYR A 212 17.41 31.26 -6.76
C TYR A 212 17.00 30.45 -8.00
N ASN A 213 15.71 30.47 -8.37
CA ASN A 213 15.14 29.70 -9.49
C ASN A 213 15.46 28.20 -9.44
N ARG A 214 15.57 27.65 -8.22
CA ARG A 214 15.83 26.23 -7.94
C ARG A 214 15.30 25.88 -6.55
N ARG A 215 15.17 24.59 -6.26
CA ARG A 215 14.90 24.14 -4.89
C ARG A 215 16.16 24.23 -4.01
N PRO A 216 15.99 24.39 -2.70
CA PRO A 216 17.10 24.29 -1.75
C PRO A 216 17.70 22.89 -1.78
N ASP A 217 19.02 22.84 -1.68
CA ASP A 217 19.84 21.63 -1.68
C ASP A 217 20.34 21.41 -0.25
N PHE A 218 19.85 20.34 0.40
CA PHE A 218 20.20 20.06 1.80
C PHE A 218 21.65 19.64 2.01
N ASP A 219 22.36 19.28 0.93
CA ASP A 219 23.81 19.00 0.98
C ASP A 219 24.66 20.29 0.96
N LYS A 220 24.02 21.46 0.77
CA LYS A 220 24.68 22.77 0.79
C LYS A 220 24.32 23.55 2.05
N ASP A 221 25.33 23.73 2.91
CA ASP A 221 25.21 24.53 4.14
C ASP A 221 24.61 25.92 3.92
N GLU A 222 24.87 26.55 2.78
CA GLU A 222 24.35 27.88 2.44
C GLU A 222 22.83 27.90 2.28
N ASP A 223 22.29 26.92 1.55
CA ASP A 223 20.84 26.79 1.31
C ASP A 223 20.10 26.50 2.60
N VAL A 224 20.68 25.61 3.41
CA VAL A 224 20.18 25.22 4.71
C VAL A 224 20.16 26.43 5.66
N LYS A 225 21.25 27.18 5.75
CA LYS A 225 21.31 28.39 6.58
C LYS A 225 20.31 29.45 6.11
N TRP A 226 20.16 29.62 4.81
CA TRP A 226 19.16 30.52 4.25
C TRP A 226 17.76 30.10 4.68
N LEU A 227 17.41 28.82 4.51
CA LEU A 227 16.10 28.27 4.89
C LEU A 227 15.82 28.47 6.37
N LEU A 228 16.81 28.18 7.23
CA LEU A 228 16.70 28.30 8.67
C LEU A 228 16.42 29.74 9.10
N ASN A 229 17.25 30.68 8.61
CA ASN A 229 17.11 32.09 8.91
C ASN A 229 15.76 32.62 8.42
N LYS A 230 15.37 32.26 7.19
CA LYS A 230 14.12 32.74 6.61
C LYS A 230 12.90 32.17 7.30
N SER A 231 12.94 30.89 7.67
CA SER A 231 11.85 30.22 8.40
C SER A 231 11.63 30.86 9.77
N ASN A 232 12.71 31.17 10.50
CA ASN A 232 12.64 31.86 11.79
C ASN A 232 12.16 33.31 11.65
N GLU A 233 12.62 34.05 10.64
CA GLU A 233 12.12 35.42 10.32
C GLU A 233 10.61 35.41 10.06
N ILE A 234 10.12 34.45 9.25
CA ILE A 234 8.68 34.30 8.97
C ILE A 234 7.93 33.91 10.25
N ALA A 235 8.47 33.00 11.06
CA ALA A 235 7.86 32.60 12.32
C ALA A 235 7.68 33.79 13.27
N ASP A 236 8.73 34.59 13.48
CA ASP A 236 8.67 35.81 14.30
C ASP A 236 7.61 36.78 13.78
N LYS A 237 7.58 37.00 12.46
CA LYS A 237 6.62 37.91 11.82
C LYS A 237 5.15 37.51 12.03
N PHE A 238 4.87 36.22 12.18
CA PHE A 238 3.52 35.68 12.38
C PHE A 238 3.30 35.16 13.82
N GLU A 239 4.15 35.55 14.77
CA GLU A 239 4.04 35.20 16.20
C GLU A 239 4.07 33.69 16.50
N PHE A 240 4.75 32.92 15.65
CA PHE A 240 5.10 31.53 15.92
C PHE A 240 6.45 31.43 16.64
N LYS A 241 6.70 30.28 17.30
CA LYS A 241 7.98 29.99 17.94
C LYS A 241 9.10 29.88 16.88
N SER A 242 10.07 30.78 16.93
CA SER A 242 11.21 30.94 16.00
C SER A 242 12.48 30.24 16.49
N ASP A 243 12.36 28.95 16.76
CA ASP A 243 13.45 28.07 17.19
C ASP A 243 13.65 26.92 16.22
N PHE A 244 13.46 27.17 14.92
CA PHE A 244 13.72 26.14 13.92
C PHE A 244 15.17 25.72 13.93
N GLU A 245 15.39 24.40 13.86
CA GLU A 245 16.70 23.76 13.72
C GLU A 245 16.86 23.11 12.35
N PHE A 246 18.07 22.64 12.04
CA PHE A 246 18.37 21.93 10.79
C PHE A 246 17.38 20.79 10.51
N ASP A 247 17.18 19.95 11.52
CA ASP A 247 16.30 18.78 11.44
C ASP A 247 14.85 19.18 11.11
N ASP A 248 14.38 20.34 11.56
CA ASP A 248 13.04 20.82 11.24
C ASP A 248 12.89 21.07 9.73
N MET A 249 13.93 21.60 9.07
CA MET A 249 13.88 21.90 7.64
C MET A 249 13.72 20.60 6.84
N GLU A 250 14.56 19.61 7.13
CA GLU A 250 14.47 18.30 6.49
C GLU A 250 13.15 17.58 6.80
N ASN A 251 12.69 17.64 8.06
CA ASN A 251 11.49 16.93 8.49
C ASN A 251 10.23 17.54 7.85
N ILE A 252 10.12 18.86 7.84
CA ILE A 252 8.95 19.57 7.32
C ILE A 252 8.91 19.51 5.79
N LEU A 253 10.04 19.80 5.12
CA LEU A 253 10.09 19.79 3.65
C LEU A 253 10.11 18.36 3.08
N GLY A 254 10.73 17.43 3.79
CA GLY A 254 10.71 16.00 3.46
C GLY A 254 9.41 15.28 3.86
N ASN A 255 8.50 15.97 4.56
CA ASN A 255 7.27 15.39 5.11
C ASN A 255 7.53 14.11 5.92
N LYS A 256 8.62 14.08 6.69
CA LYS A 256 9.05 12.91 7.45
C LYS A 256 8.07 12.67 8.60
N MET A 257 7.35 11.56 8.55
CA MET A 257 6.47 11.17 9.66
C MET A 257 7.31 10.68 10.85
N PRO A 258 7.03 11.16 12.08
CA PRO A 258 7.71 10.67 13.27
C PRO A 258 7.45 9.17 13.43
N ALA A 259 8.51 8.41 13.71
CA ALA A 259 8.42 6.96 13.85
C ALA A 259 9.38 6.48 14.94
N ILE A 260 8.92 5.54 15.77
CA ILE A 260 9.73 4.90 16.80
C ILE A 260 9.63 3.37 16.68
N GLN A 261 10.74 2.67 16.93
CA GLN A 261 10.80 1.22 16.72
C GLN A 261 9.84 0.44 17.61
N THR A 262 9.63 0.89 18.84
CA THR A 262 8.79 0.19 19.83
C THR A 262 7.34 0.07 19.36
N ILE A 263 6.79 1.11 18.75
CA ILE A 263 5.42 1.08 18.20
C ILE A 263 5.34 0.13 16.99
N ASN A 264 6.33 0.17 16.09
CA ASN A 264 6.39 -0.76 14.96
C ASN A 264 6.45 -2.22 15.42
N ALA A 265 7.22 -2.52 16.48
CA ALA A 265 7.31 -3.86 17.05
C ALA A 265 6.00 -4.34 17.69
N ILE A 266 5.27 -3.45 18.38
CA ILE A 266 3.97 -3.77 18.98
C ILE A 266 2.92 -4.03 17.91
N ILE A 267 2.75 -3.11 16.96
CA ILE A 267 1.74 -3.19 15.91
C ILE A 267 2.00 -4.38 14.98
N SER A 268 3.26 -4.58 14.56
CA SER A 268 3.63 -5.74 13.73
C SER A 268 3.38 -7.07 14.44
N SER A 269 3.55 -7.15 15.77
CA SER A 269 3.26 -8.36 16.54
C SER A 269 1.77 -8.68 16.55
N VAL A 270 0.92 -7.66 16.77
CA VAL A 270 -0.54 -7.83 16.68
C VAL A 270 -0.94 -8.25 15.27
N GLN A 271 -0.48 -7.54 14.24
CA GLN A 271 -0.77 -7.86 12.85
C GLN A 271 -0.34 -9.28 12.48
N SER A 272 0.88 -9.69 12.87
CA SER A 272 1.41 -11.03 12.61
C SER A 272 0.58 -12.12 13.30
N HIS A 273 0.09 -11.84 14.51
CA HIS A 273 -0.75 -12.79 15.23
C HIS A 273 -2.13 -12.95 14.58
N GLU A 274 -2.75 -11.87 14.11
CA GLU A 274 -4.01 -11.95 13.36
C GLU A 274 -3.85 -12.64 12.01
N ILE A 275 -2.70 -12.46 11.33
CA ILE A 275 -2.35 -13.23 10.13
C ILE A 275 -2.38 -14.73 10.43
N LEU A 276 -1.78 -15.17 11.53
CA LEU A 276 -1.77 -16.59 11.91
C LEU A 276 -3.18 -17.12 12.16
N LYS A 277 -4.02 -16.39 12.90
CA LYS A 277 -5.42 -16.81 13.14
C LYS A 277 -6.19 -17.00 11.83
N ILE A 278 -6.03 -16.06 10.89
CA ILE A 278 -6.67 -16.16 9.57
C ILE A 278 -6.15 -17.37 8.80
N LEU A 279 -4.83 -17.57 8.73
CA LEU A 279 -4.24 -18.73 8.03
C LEU A 279 -4.74 -20.06 8.59
N PHE A 280 -4.84 -20.18 9.91
CA PHE A 280 -5.40 -21.36 10.56
C PHE A 280 -6.87 -21.58 10.16
N LYS A 281 -7.71 -20.54 10.27
CA LYS A 281 -9.14 -20.65 9.91
C LYS A 281 -9.34 -20.99 8.42
N LEU A 282 -8.54 -20.43 7.52
CA LEU A 282 -8.55 -20.77 6.08
C LEU A 282 -8.20 -22.23 5.80
N LYS A 283 -7.46 -22.90 6.68
CA LYS A 283 -7.10 -24.33 6.57
C LYS A 283 -7.94 -25.22 7.50
N GLY A 284 -9.08 -24.73 7.98
CA GLY A 284 -10.01 -25.49 8.82
C GLY A 284 -9.50 -25.77 10.24
N LYS A 285 -8.54 -24.97 10.73
CA LYS A 285 -8.00 -25.05 12.09
C LYS A 285 -8.28 -23.77 12.85
N ASP A 286 -8.03 -23.78 14.15
CA ASP A 286 -8.29 -22.61 14.98
C ASP A 286 -7.26 -22.49 16.11
N ILE A 287 -6.73 -21.29 16.28
CA ILE A 287 -5.82 -20.91 17.38
C ILE A 287 -6.34 -19.67 18.13
N GLY A 288 -7.54 -19.22 17.81
CA GLY A 288 -8.19 -18.09 18.47
C GLY A 288 -9.08 -17.27 17.54
N GLU A 289 -10.00 -16.54 18.14
CA GLU A 289 -10.90 -15.63 17.43
C GLU A 289 -10.13 -14.47 16.80
N ILE A 290 -10.50 -14.17 15.56
CA ILE A 290 -10.00 -13.01 14.81
C ILE A 290 -10.50 -11.75 15.51
N LEU A 291 -9.66 -10.72 15.56
CA LEU A 291 -9.97 -9.42 16.11
C LEU A 291 -11.34 -8.91 15.62
N ASN A 292 -12.25 -8.69 16.58
CA ASN A 292 -13.58 -8.16 16.34
C ASN A 292 -13.96 -7.25 17.53
N PRO A 293 -14.26 -5.96 17.31
CA PRO A 293 -14.34 -5.26 16.03
C PRO A 293 -13.02 -5.21 15.23
N PRO A 294 -13.06 -5.14 13.88
CA PRO A 294 -11.92 -5.45 13.01
C PRO A 294 -10.85 -4.35 12.93
N TYR A 295 -10.91 -3.34 13.80
CA TYR A 295 -9.95 -2.26 13.86
C TYR A 295 -9.46 -2.09 15.29
N LEU A 296 -8.15 -2.17 15.48
CA LEU A 296 -7.48 -1.94 16.75
C LEU A 296 -6.60 -0.71 16.62
N ASN A 297 -6.77 0.25 17.53
CA ASN A 297 -5.84 1.34 17.77
C ASN A 297 -4.99 1.03 19.00
N TYR A 298 -3.72 1.42 18.95
CA TYR A 298 -2.80 1.39 20.08
C TYR A 298 -2.25 2.80 20.30
N ASN A 299 -2.37 3.28 21.53
CA ASN A 299 -1.73 4.51 21.97
C ASN A 299 -0.61 4.16 22.96
N GLY A 300 0.64 4.30 22.51
CA GLY A 300 1.84 4.00 23.28
C GLY A 300 2.18 5.01 24.38
N ARG A 301 1.58 6.21 24.38
CA ARG A 301 1.76 7.16 25.50
C ARG A 301 1.06 6.68 26.76
N TYR A 302 -0.10 6.05 26.59
CA TYR A 302 -0.93 5.56 27.68
C TYR A 302 -0.89 4.04 27.83
N GLY A 303 -0.26 3.32 26.90
CA GLY A 303 -0.22 1.86 26.88
C GLY A 303 -1.59 1.22 26.61
N LEU A 304 -2.47 1.91 25.89
CA LEU A 304 -3.87 1.53 25.72
C LEU A 304 -4.12 0.91 24.35
N PHE A 305 -4.81 -0.22 24.36
CA PHE A 305 -5.41 -0.84 23.18
C PHE A 305 -6.90 -0.54 23.16
N GLN A 306 -7.42 -0.07 22.02
CA GLN A 306 -8.82 0.24 21.84
C GLN A 306 -9.32 -0.31 20.51
N THR A 307 -10.33 -1.16 20.56
CA THR A 307 -11.03 -1.60 19.35
C THR A 307 -12.07 -0.58 18.93
N ILE A 308 -12.20 -0.36 17.62
CA ILE A 308 -13.18 0.56 17.03
C ILE A 308 -14.11 -0.25 16.13
N ASP A 309 -15.41 -0.13 16.35
CA ASP A 309 -16.40 -0.73 15.47
C ASP A 309 -16.60 0.15 14.24
N ILE A 310 -16.21 -0.39 13.08
CA ILE A 310 -16.34 0.28 11.79
C ILE A 310 -17.53 -0.38 11.10
N GLY A 311 -18.54 0.42 10.77
CA GLY A 311 -19.65 -0.04 9.96
C GLY A 311 -19.23 -0.26 8.50
N LYS A 312 -19.75 -1.32 7.87
CA LYS A 312 -19.65 -1.47 6.41
C LYS A 312 -20.56 -0.44 5.75
N ASP A 313 -19.99 0.46 4.96
CA ASP A 313 -20.75 1.43 4.17
C ASP A 313 -21.42 0.74 2.95
N PRO A 314 -22.76 0.68 2.88
CA PRO A 314 -23.46 0.10 1.74
C PRO A 314 -23.19 0.82 0.42
N ASN A 315 -22.83 2.11 0.44
CA ASN A 315 -22.53 2.90 -0.75
C ASN A 315 -21.04 2.93 -1.09
N CYS A 316 -20.22 2.13 -0.39
CA CYS A 316 -18.79 2.10 -0.63
C CYS A 316 -18.47 1.71 -2.08
N LEU A 317 -17.72 2.55 -2.80
CA LEU A 317 -17.31 2.31 -4.18
C LEU A 317 -16.39 1.09 -4.37
N HIS A 318 -15.89 0.50 -3.28
CA HIS A 318 -15.02 -0.68 -3.33
C HIS A 318 -15.74 -1.99 -2.98
N CYS A 319 -16.54 -2.01 -1.90
CA CYS A 319 -17.15 -3.24 -1.39
C CYS A 319 -18.67 -3.16 -1.12
N GLY A 320 -19.30 -2.01 -1.41
CA GLY A 320 -20.73 -1.80 -1.25
C GLY A 320 -21.51 -2.08 -2.53
N GLU A 321 -22.80 -1.76 -2.52
CA GLU A 321 -23.71 -1.80 -3.67
C GLU A 321 -23.33 -0.74 -4.71
N GLY A 322 -22.77 0.39 -4.26
CA GLY A 322 -22.26 1.47 -5.13
C GLY A 322 -20.94 1.15 -5.85
N LYS A 323 -20.44 -0.09 -5.76
CA LYS A 323 -19.23 -0.52 -6.49
C LYS A 323 -19.44 -0.37 -7.99
N THR A 324 -18.38 0.03 -8.69
CA THR A 324 -18.41 0.16 -10.15
C THR A 324 -18.78 -1.18 -10.79
N GLU A 325 -19.80 -1.18 -11.64
CA GLU A 325 -20.23 -2.37 -12.37
C GLU A 325 -19.03 -2.95 -13.13
N THR A 326 -18.86 -4.27 -13.04
CA THR A 326 -17.74 -4.96 -13.70
C THR A 326 -18.30 -5.92 -14.73
N ILE A 327 -17.91 -5.73 -15.99
CA ILE A 327 -18.18 -6.67 -17.07
C ILE A 327 -16.93 -7.48 -17.36
N GLU A 328 -17.09 -8.78 -17.58
CA GLU A 328 -16.01 -9.64 -18.03
C GLU A 328 -16.01 -9.75 -19.56
N VAL A 329 -14.84 -9.54 -20.16
CA VAL A 329 -14.65 -9.60 -21.61
C VAL A 329 -13.57 -10.62 -21.92
N MET A 330 -13.97 -11.65 -22.66
CA MET A 330 -13.05 -12.63 -23.24
C MET A 330 -12.62 -12.19 -24.64
N ILE A 331 -11.31 -12.06 -24.87
CA ILE A 331 -10.77 -11.55 -26.15
C ILE A 331 -9.38 -12.15 -26.43
N ASP A 332 -8.98 -12.29 -27.70
CA ASP A 332 -7.60 -12.68 -28.06
C ASP A 332 -6.65 -11.47 -27.91
N LYS A 333 -5.46 -11.67 -27.35
CA LYS A 333 -4.43 -10.62 -27.16
C LYS A 333 -3.95 -9.95 -28.46
N ASN A 334 -4.14 -10.61 -29.60
CA ASN A 334 -3.79 -10.12 -30.94
C ASN A 334 -4.93 -9.32 -31.60
N GLU A 335 -6.11 -9.29 -31.01
CA GLU A 335 -7.22 -8.46 -31.48
C GLU A 335 -6.91 -6.98 -31.33
N GLN A 336 -7.58 -6.20 -32.15
CA GLN A 336 -7.47 -4.75 -32.17
C GLN A 336 -8.27 -4.12 -31.01
N ILE A 337 -7.84 -2.97 -30.50
CA ILE A 337 -8.58 -2.26 -29.46
C ILE A 337 -10.01 -1.90 -29.89
N ILE A 338 -10.28 -1.75 -31.19
CA ILE A 338 -11.64 -1.52 -31.69
C ILE A 338 -12.57 -2.72 -31.45
N SER A 339 -12.05 -3.96 -31.49
CA SER A 339 -12.81 -5.18 -31.20
C SER A 339 -13.34 -5.18 -29.76
N LEU A 340 -12.59 -4.58 -28.83
CA LEU A 340 -13.00 -4.42 -27.43
C LEU A 340 -14.27 -3.56 -27.32
N PHE A 341 -14.42 -2.48 -28.11
CA PHE A 341 -15.64 -1.67 -28.12
C PHE A 341 -16.87 -2.45 -28.60
N GLY A 342 -16.69 -3.41 -29.52
CA GLY A 342 -17.75 -4.31 -29.95
C GLY A 342 -18.26 -5.16 -28.79
N LEU A 343 -17.35 -5.78 -28.04
CA LEU A 343 -17.67 -6.61 -26.87
C LEU A 343 -18.32 -5.80 -25.75
N ILE A 344 -17.78 -4.61 -25.44
CA ILE A 344 -18.40 -3.68 -24.49
C ILE A 344 -19.83 -3.33 -24.95
N SER A 345 -20.01 -2.98 -26.23
CA SER A 345 -21.33 -2.61 -26.76
C SER A 345 -22.37 -3.73 -26.64
N SER A 346 -21.94 -4.98 -26.70
CA SER A 346 -22.81 -6.15 -26.49
C SER A 346 -23.27 -6.29 -25.04
N SER A 347 -22.46 -5.88 -24.06
CA SER A 347 -22.80 -5.98 -22.64
C SER A 347 -23.61 -4.79 -22.12
N ILE A 348 -23.29 -3.57 -22.55
CA ILE A 348 -23.83 -2.33 -21.94
C ILE A 348 -24.61 -1.45 -22.94
N GLY A 349 -24.87 -1.96 -24.15
CA GLY A 349 -25.51 -1.23 -25.24
C GLY A 349 -24.54 -0.39 -26.07
N LYS A 350 -25.05 0.15 -27.19
CA LYS A 350 -24.24 0.81 -28.23
C LYS A 350 -23.34 1.90 -27.65
N CYS A 351 -22.02 1.75 -27.81
CA CYS A 351 -21.05 2.77 -27.45
C CYS A 351 -20.35 3.33 -28.70
N ASN A 352 -20.03 4.63 -28.67
CA ASN A 352 -19.27 5.28 -29.73
C ASN A 352 -17.81 5.45 -29.29
N PRO A 353 -16.83 4.79 -29.94
CA PRO A 353 -15.41 4.96 -29.61
C PRO A 353 -14.94 6.42 -29.62
N ASP A 354 -15.58 7.28 -30.40
CA ASP A 354 -15.26 8.72 -30.49
C ASP A 354 -15.72 9.55 -29.28
N SER A 355 -16.50 8.97 -28.36
CA SER A 355 -17.01 9.67 -27.16
C SER A 355 -16.64 8.95 -25.85
N CYS A 356 -15.71 8.00 -25.90
CA CYS A 356 -15.37 7.14 -24.76
C CYS A 356 -13.87 7.15 -24.46
N LEU A 357 -13.52 6.87 -23.21
CA LEU A 357 -12.15 6.76 -22.73
C LEU A 357 -11.91 5.37 -22.14
N ILE A 358 -10.72 4.80 -22.37
CA ILE A 358 -10.30 3.56 -21.71
C ILE A 358 -8.96 3.81 -21.03
N SER A 359 -8.89 3.46 -19.75
CA SER A 359 -7.67 3.56 -18.94
C SER A 359 -7.49 2.34 -18.04
N PHE A 360 -6.27 2.06 -17.60
CA PHE A 360 -6.04 1.05 -16.56
C PHE A 360 -6.63 1.50 -15.23
N GLU A 361 -7.25 0.58 -14.48
CA GLU A 361 -7.92 0.91 -13.21
C GLU A 361 -6.93 1.41 -12.15
N MET A 362 -5.77 0.76 -12.05
CA MET A 362 -4.76 1.00 -11.01
C MET A 362 -3.82 2.16 -11.36
N THR A 363 -3.23 2.12 -12.56
CA THR A 363 -2.24 3.13 -12.98
C THR A 363 -2.85 4.40 -13.54
N LYS A 364 -4.15 4.38 -13.88
CA LYS A 364 -4.87 5.45 -14.58
C LYS A 364 -4.28 5.80 -15.95
N LYS A 365 -3.32 5.02 -16.46
CA LYS A 365 -2.73 5.20 -17.78
C LYS A 365 -3.83 5.02 -18.84
N THR A 366 -4.05 6.05 -19.65
CA THR A 366 -5.03 6.01 -20.74
C THR A 366 -4.49 5.22 -21.92
N ILE A 367 -5.27 4.26 -22.41
CA ILE A 367 -4.96 3.46 -23.61
C ILE A 367 -5.80 3.86 -24.82
N TRP A 368 -6.96 4.47 -24.58
CA TRP A 368 -7.80 5.03 -25.63
C TRP A 368 -8.32 6.41 -25.23
N ASN A 369 -8.07 7.40 -26.07
CA ASN A 369 -8.66 8.73 -25.97
C ASN A 369 -8.89 9.29 -27.38
N PRO A 370 -10.15 9.47 -27.82
CA PRO A 370 -10.47 9.89 -29.18
C PRO A 370 -10.09 11.35 -29.45
N PHE A 371 -9.83 12.14 -28.41
CA PHE A 371 -9.43 13.54 -28.50
C PHE A 371 -7.91 13.74 -28.58
N VAL A 372 -7.13 12.65 -28.50
CA VAL A 372 -5.66 12.69 -28.56
C VAL A 372 -5.19 11.76 -29.68
N GLU A 373 -4.68 12.33 -30.78
CA GLU A 373 -4.32 11.61 -32.00
C GLU A 373 -3.40 10.40 -31.75
N ARG A 374 -2.39 10.55 -30.87
CA ARG A 374 -1.47 9.45 -30.51
C ARG A 374 -2.15 8.27 -29.79
N LEU A 375 -3.29 8.48 -29.15
CA LEU A 375 -4.06 7.46 -28.42
C LEU A 375 -5.27 6.95 -29.23
N LYS A 376 -5.60 7.59 -30.35
CA LYS A 376 -6.66 7.16 -31.27
C LYS A 376 -6.11 6.18 -32.30
N GLN A 377 -5.68 5.02 -31.83
CA GLN A 377 -5.06 3.97 -32.66
C GLN A 377 -5.96 2.74 -32.75
N PRO A 378 -7.04 2.75 -33.58
CA PRO A 378 -8.09 1.72 -33.56
C PRO A 378 -7.58 0.32 -33.92
N HIS A 379 -6.52 0.23 -34.72
CA HIS A 379 -5.96 -1.03 -35.21
C HIS A 379 -4.80 -1.56 -34.36
N LYS A 380 -4.41 -0.84 -33.30
CA LYS A 380 -3.35 -1.30 -32.40
C LYS A 380 -3.83 -2.50 -31.61
N LYS A 381 -2.99 -3.53 -31.51
CA LYS A 381 -3.35 -4.78 -30.83
C LYS A 381 -3.34 -4.61 -29.33
N LEU A 382 -4.20 -5.34 -28.63
CA LEU A 382 -4.31 -5.28 -27.16
C LEU A 382 -2.97 -5.57 -26.46
N LYS A 383 -2.21 -6.56 -26.95
CA LYS A 383 -0.88 -6.90 -26.41
C LYS A 383 0.11 -5.73 -26.44
N GLU A 384 -0.02 -4.81 -27.39
CA GLU A 384 0.89 -3.67 -27.54
C GLU A 384 0.64 -2.56 -26.52
N PHE A 385 -0.47 -2.64 -25.77
CA PHE A 385 -0.76 -1.73 -24.65
C PHE A 385 -0.20 -2.24 -23.33
N GLY A 386 0.35 -3.46 -23.29
CA GLY A 386 0.84 -4.10 -22.07
C GLY A 386 -0.28 -4.53 -21.11
N ILE A 387 -1.48 -4.77 -21.64
CA ILE A 387 -2.60 -5.32 -20.86
C ILE A 387 -2.26 -6.79 -20.55
N GLN A 388 -2.39 -7.19 -19.28
CA GLN A 388 -2.14 -8.56 -18.82
C GLN A 388 -3.44 -9.36 -18.73
N ASN A 389 -3.33 -10.69 -18.63
CA ASN A 389 -4.51 -11.53 -18.39
C ASN A 389 -5.09 -11.23 -16.99
N GLY A 390 -6.40 -11.05 -16.93
CA GLY A 390 -7.08 -10.63 -15.72
C GLY A 390 -6.78 -9.18 -15.36
N GLU A 391 -6.39 -8.29 -16.28
CA GLU A 391 -6.23 -6.86 -16.01
C GLU A 391 -7.60 -6.15 -15.90
N MET A 392 -7.71 -5.06 -15.11
CA MET A 392 -8.93 -4.26 -15.04
C MET A 392 -8.76 -2.92 -15.73
N LEU A 393 -9.66 -2.63 -16.66
CA LEU A 393 -9.74 -1.34 -17.35
C LEU A 393 -10.97 -0.58 -16.85
N ILE A 394 -10.89 0.74 -16.86
CA ILE A 394 -12.02 1.63 -16.65
C ILE A 394 -12.44 2.16 -18.01
N PHE A 395 -13.71 1.91 -18.34
CA PHE A 395 -14.41 2.48 -19.47
C PHE A 395 -15.24 3.67 -18.99
N THR A 396 -14.98 4.84 -19.55
CA THR A 396 -15.68 6.08 -19.18
C THR A 396 -16.39 6.67 -20.38
N ARG A 397 -17.65 7.03 -20.17
CA ARG A 397 -18.48 7.77 -21.13
C ARG A 397 -18.85 9.12 -20.56
N SER A 398 -19.19 10.07 -21.42
CA SER A 398 -19.65 11.40 -21.00
C SER A 398 -21.06 11.40 -20.40
N ASP A 399 -21.88 10.38 -20.71
CA ASP A 399 -23.31 10.33 -20.42
C ASP A 399 -23.71 9.30 -19.34
N SER A 400 -22.75 8.54 -18.81
CA SER A 400 -23.02 7.48 -17.82
C SER A 400 -21.91 7.35 -16.79
N ALA A 401 -22.19 6.63 -15.70
CA ALA A 401 -21.18 6.22 -14.74
C ALA A 401 -20.08 5.38 -15.45
N PRO A 402 -18.82 5.44 -14.95
CA PRO A 402 -17.76 4.58 -15.44
C PRO A 402 -18.08 3.11 -15.15
N ILE A 403 -17.53 2.21 -15.96
CA ILE A 403 -17.71 0.76 -15.86
C ILE A 403 -16.33 0.11 -15.86
N ASN A 404 -16.15 -0.90 -15.02
CA ASN A 404 -14.94 -1.71 -14.99
C ASN A 404 -15.04 -2.84 -16.02
N ILE A 405 -13.94 -3.10 -16.71
CA ILE A 405 -13.81 -4.18 -17.69
C ILE A 405 -12.71 -5.10 -17.21
N LEU A 406 -13.09 -6.32 -16.85
CA LEU A 406 -12.15 -7.42 -16.60
C LEU A 406 -11.76 -8.04 -17.94
N ILE A 407 -10.48 -7.93 -18.32
CA ILE A 407 -9.96 -8.55 -19.53
C ILE A 407 -9.48 -9.96 -19.21
N THR A 408 -10.08 -10.95 -19.85
CA THR A 408 -9.64 -12.36 -19.81
C THR A 408 -9.16 -12.73 -21.22
N TYR A 409 -7.88 -13.04 -21.37
CA TYR A 409 -7.36 -13.46 -22.67
C TYR A 409 -7.76 -14.90 -22.97
N THR A 410 -8.30 -15.12 -24.17
CA THR A 410 -8.42 -16.47 -24.73
C THR A 410 -7.05 -16.85 -25.29
N ASP A 411 -6.53 -18.01 -24.88
CA ASP A 411 -5.19 -18.49 -25.26
C ASP A 411 -4.97 -18.63 -26.78
#